data_AF-A0A6M0RQC7-F1
#
_entry.id   AF-A0A6M0RQC7-F1
#
_cell.length_a   1.000
_cell.length_b   1.000
_cell.length_c   1.000
_cell.angle_alpha   90.00
_cell.angle_beta   90.00
_cell.angle_gamma   90.00
#
_symmetry.space_group_name_H-M   'P 1'
#
loop_
_entity.id
_entity.type
_entity.pdbx_description
1 polymer ?
#
loop_
_entity_poly.entity_id
_entity_poly.type
_entity_poly.pdbx_seq_one_letter_code
_entity_poly.pdbx_strand_id
1 'polypeptide(L)'
;MDSIVGVMKKVAAHEARKIYTTELGIVTAVFPHKSDSDKENYQCSIKLKNKKQPDGQDFELRQVPVTTPHLGLVNIPNVGDMVLVTFIGGNINAPVIIGRLYNDPDQPPVNKEKEFLLQHSLKEGGSLKIDTEGAVTLTSKDEKNVVTVKDGELSAVNEKSEVSVKDDNITIKNQQCTITLSGGNVSIDNGTCKLNIDGGGITLDAASSSVTVKSMGSIKVGDATTGSVQLGGRMPGNAVADNDDIILSMHQHVGNLGAPCPIMVPTEKINSIQAKARNTKVG
;
A
#
# COMPACT_ATOMS: atom_id res chain seq x y z
N MET A 1 64.21 49.34 4.37
CA MET A 1 64.28 48.25 3.38
C MET A 1 63.85 46.98 4.08
N ASP A 2 62.88 46.24 3.53
CA ASP A 2 62.58 44.90 4.04
C ASP A 2 63.82 44.02 3.90
N SER A 3 64.14 43.22 4.93
CA SER A 3 65.21 42.23 4.81
C SER A 3 64.84 41.20 3.74
N ILE A 4 65.83 40.54 3.14
CA ILE A 4 65.62 39.45 2.16
C ILE A 4 64.69 38.37 2.72
N VAL A 5 64.80 38.09 4.02
CA VAL A 5 63.91 37.16 4.74
C VAL A 5 62.48 37.70 4.82
N GLY A 6 62.30 39.02 5.01
CA GLY A 6 60.99 39.68 4.97
C GLY A 6 60.31 39.57 3.60
N VAL A 7 61.06 39.77 2.51
CA VAL A 7 60.55 39.60 1.15
C VAL A 7 60.20 38.13 0.87
N MET A 8 61.06 37.19 1.24
CA MET A 8 60.78 35.75 1.10
C MET A 8 59.53 35.32 1.87
N LYS A 9 59.34 35.80 3.11
CA LYS A 9 58.11 35.54 3.87
C LYS A 9 56.87 36.13 3.19
N LYS A 10 56.97 37.33 2.61
CA LYS A 10 55.86 37.95 1.87
C LYS A 10 55.51 37.17 0.60
N VAL A 11 56.51 36.70 -0.16
CA VAL A 11 56.30 35.86 -1.35
C VAL A 11 55.71 34.51 -0.94
N ALA A 12 56.26 33.84 0.07
CA ALA A 12 55.72 32.57 0.57
C ALA A 12 54.26 32.73 1.06
N ALA A 13 53.95 33.80 1.78
CA ALA A 13 52.57 34.10 2.21
C ALA A 13 51.65 34.47 1.05
N HIS A 14 52.17 35.00 -0.06
CA HIS A 14 51.39 35.28 -1.27
C HIS A 14 51.12 34.00 -2.06
N GLU A 15 52.13 33.15 -2.26
CA GLU A 15 51.99 31.85 -2.93
C GLU A 15 51.10 30.89 -2.13
N ALA A 16 51.25 30.83 -0.80
CA ALA A 16 50.37 30.04 0.06
C ALA A 16 48.90 30.50 -0.02
N ARG A 17 48.64 31.80 -0.23
CA ARG A 17 47.29 32.35 -0.43
C ARG A 17 46.69 32.02 -1.80
N LYS A 18 47.49 31.54 -2.76
CA LYS A 18 46.97 31.04 -4.05
C LYS A 18 46.44 29.62 -3.97
N ILE A 19 46.73 28.89 -2.89
CA ILE A 19 46.18 27.56 -2.65
C ILE A 19 44.74 27.74 -2.15
N TYR A 20 43.78 27.34 -2.98
CA TYR A 20 42.38 27.37 -2.59
C TYR A 20 42.10 26.19 -1.67
N THR A 21 41.64 26.48 -0.46
CA THR A 21 41.23 25.46 0.50
C THR A 21 39.72 25.28 0.46
N THR A 22 39.20 24.37 1.28
CA THR A 22 37.76 24.14 1.37
C THR A 22 37.03 25.40 1.85
N GLU A 23 35.95 25.76 1.17
CA GLU A 23 35.18 26.98 1.40
C GLU A 23 33.68 26.67 1.49
N LEU A 24 32.92 27.63 2.04
CA LEU A 24 31.46 27.58 2.03
C LEU A 24 30.91 28.29 0.79
N GLY A 25 29.94 27.66 0.14
CA GLY A 25 29.21 28.21 -0.99
C GLY A 25 27.70 28.21 -0.75
N ILE A 26 26.99 29.09 -1.45
CA ILE A 26 25.52 29.08 -1.56
C ILE A 26 25.19 28.75 -3.01
N VAL A 27 24.33 27.76 -3.21
CA VAL A 27 23.91 27.33 -4.55
C VAL A 27 23.04 28.42 -5.20
N THR A 28 23.43 28.84 -6.40
CA THR A 28 22.73 29.86 -7.20
C THR A 28 21.94 29.25 -8.37
N ALA A 29 22.40 28.13 -8.91
CA ALA A 29 21.73 27.40 -9.98
C ALA A 29 22.05 25.89 -9.94
N VAL A 30 21.15 25.07 -10.47
CA VAL A 30 21.26 23.60 -10.48
C VAL A 30 21.14 23.09 -11.91
N PHE A 31 22.05 22.19 -12.29
CA PHE A 31 22.13 21.56 -13.61
C PHE A 31 22.03 20.04 -13.43
N PRO A 32 20.80 19.49 -13.42
CA PRO A 32 20.62 18.05 -13.39
C PRO A 32 20.82 17.41 -14.76
N HIS A 33 21.19 16.13 -14.77
CA HIS A 33 20.91 15.23 -15.89
C HIS A 33 19.38 15.02 -15.92
N LYS A 34 18.70 15.72 -16.83
CA LYS A 34 17.23 15.84 -16.89
C LYS A 34 16.58 14.77 -17.76
N SER A 35 17.35 14.20 -18.69
CA SER A 35 16.86 13.26 -19.68
C SER A 35 18.00 12.39 -20.20
N ASP A 36 17.67 11.17 -20.62
CA ASP A 36 18.64 10.21 -21.18
C ASP A 36 19.37 10.72 -22.44
N SER A 37 18.86 11.79 -23.06
CA SER A 37 19.44 12.42 -24.25
C SER A 37 20.43 13.55 -23.94
N ASP A 38 20.40 14.11 -22.73
CA ASP A 38 21.38 15.11 -22.34
C ASP A 38 22.68 14.44 -21.87
N LYS A 39 23.81 15.14 -22.00
CA LYS A 39 25.13 14.64 -21.56
C LYS A 39 25.61 15.38 -20.32
N GLU A 40 24.69 16.01 -19.61
CA GLU A 40 25.02 16.83 -18.45
C GLU A 40 25.29 15.92 -17.25
N ASN A 41 26.30 16.28 -16.47
CA ASN A 41 26.52 15.68 -15.15
C ASN A 41 25.79 16.52 -14.09
N TYR A 42 25.55 15.93 -12.93
CA TYR A 42 25.02 16.68 -11.78
C TYR A 42 26.00 17.76 -11.32
N GLN A 43 25.63 19.02 -11.58
CA GLN A 43 26.44 20.20 -11.32
C GLN A 43 25.61 21.34 -10.72
N CYS A 44 26.27 22.23 -9.98
CA CYS A 44 25.65 23.43 -9.43
C CYS A 44 26.55 24.66 -9.66
N SER A 45 25.94 25.82 -9.90
CA SER A 45 26.64 27.09 -9.71
C SER A 45 26.57 27.48 -8.24
N ILE A 46 27.68 27.96 -7.69
CA ILE A 46 27.80 28.35 -6.30
C ILE A 46 28.47 29.71 -6.16
N LYS A 47 27.98 30.51 -5.24
CA LYS A 47 28.61 31.75 -4.80
C LYS A 47 29.36 31.49 -3.50
N LEU A 48 30.67 31.78 -3.47
CA LEU A 48 31.47 31.63 -2.26
C LEU A 48 31.04 32.66 -1.21
N LYS A 49 30.85 32.21 0.04
CA LYS A 49 30.34 33.04 1.13
C LYS A 49 31.37 34.04 1.64
N ASN A 50 32.62 33.60 1.77
CA ASN A 50 33.69 34.36 2.42
C ASN A 50 34.70 34.96 1.43
N LYS A 51 34.49 34.78 0.12
CA LYS A 51 35.42 35.22 -0.92
C LYS A 51 34.70 36.12 -1.92
N LYS A 52 35.32 37.26 -2.19
CA LYS A 52 34.87 38.24 -3.16
C LYS A 52 35.91 38.36 -4.28
N GLN A 53 35.45 38.81 -5.43
CA GLN A 53 36.34 39.21 -6.50
C GLN A 53 37.09 40.50 -6.10
N PRO A 54 38.22 40.83 -6.75
CA PRO A 54 38.99 42.04 -6.45
C PRO A 54 38.19 43.35 -6.61
N ASP A 55 37.12 43.34 -7.41
CA ASP A 55 36.19 44.45 -7.63
C ASP A 55 35.06 44.53 -6.57
N GLY A 56 35.07 43.63 -5.58
CA GLY A 56 34.06 43.54 -4.52
C GLY A 56 32.82 42.72 -4.89
N GLN A 57 32.70 42.24 -6.13
CA GLN A 57 31.59 41.39 -6.55
C GLN A 57 31.67 39.99 -5.94
N ASP A 58 30.54 39.29 -6.02
CA ASP A 58 30.45 37.92 -5.58
C ASP A 58 31.35 37.00 -6.39
N PHE A 59 32.06 36.10 -5.71
CA PHE A 59 32.87 35.09 -6.37
C PHE A 59 31.99 33.88 -6.69
N GLU A 60 31.53 33.78 -7.93
CA GLU A 60 30.70 32.68 -8.41
C GLU A 60 31.52 31.65 -9.19
N LEU A 61 31.37 30.38 -8.85
CA LEU A 61 31.86 29.24 -9.60
C LEU A 61 30.68 28.61 -10.32
N ARG A 62 30.81 28.40 -11.63
CA ARG A 62 29.73 27.84 -12.45
C ARG A 62 29.94 26.36 -12.69
N GLN A 63 28.84 25.61 -12.77
CA GLN A 63 28.84 24.21 -13.19
C GLN A 63 29.83 23.32 -12.39
N VAL A 64 29.91 23.56 -11.08
CA VAL A 64 30.77 22.80 -10.18
C VAL A 64 30.18 21.39 -10.01
N PRO A 65 30.96 20.32 -10.25
CA PRO A 65 30.50 18.95 -10.06
C PRO A 65 30.18 18.65 -8.60
N VAL A 66 29.17 17.81 -8.40
CA VAL A 66 28.73 17.34 -7.07
C VAL A 66 29.26 15.93 -6.83
N THR A 67 29.95 15.69 -5.71
CA THR A 67 30.33 14.33 -5.32
C THR A 67 29.11 13.52 -4.92
N THR A 68 29.10 12.24 -5.25
CA THR A 68 28.15 11.27 -4.71
C THR A 68 28.90 10.14 -3.97
N PRO A 69 28.41 9.70 -2.80
CA PRO A 69 28.95 8.53 -2.10
C PRO A 69 28.93 7.24 -2.94
N HIS A 70 27.96 7.10 -3.85
CA HIS A 70 27.78 5.90 -4.66
C HIS A 70 27.24 6.28 -6.05
N LEU A 71 27.84 5.73 -7.12
CA LEU A 71 27.35 5.96 -8.48
C LEU A 71 25.96 5.33 -8.64
N GLY A 72 24.95 6.16 -8.92
CA GLY A 72 23.53 5.78 -8.92
C GLY A 72 22.73 6.35 -7.74
N LEU A 73 23.40 6.90 -6.71
CA LEU A 73 22.74 7.74 -5.71
C LEU A 73 22.70 9.20 -6.19
N VAL A 74 21.50 9.76 -6.25
CA VAL A 74 21.27 11.13 -6.71
C VAL A 74 20.52 11.92 -5.64
N ASN A 75 21.15 12.97 -5.13
CA ASN A 75 20.53 13.96 -4.23
C ASN A 75 21.26 15.29 -4.40
N ILE A 76 20.84 16.03 -5.44
CA ILE A 76 21.49 17.27 -5.85
C ILE A 76 21.08 18.40 -4.89
N PRO A 77 21.99 19.31 -4.51
CA PRO A 77 21.63 20.51 -3.77
C PRO A 77 20.55 21.34 -4.48
N ASN A 78 19.71 22.01 -3.68
CA ASN A 78 18.73 22.97 -4.16
C ASN A 78 19.33 24.38 -4.23
N VAL A 79 18.70 25.28 -4.99
CA VAL A 79 19.04 26.70 -4.97
C VAL A 79 18.83 27.25 -3.55
N GLY A 80 19.84 27.93 -3.03
CA GLY A 80 19.86 28.45 -1.66
C GLY A 80 20.57 27.53 -0.65
N ASP A 81 20.80 26.25 -0.97
CA ASP A 81 21.47 25.33 -0.05
C ASP A 81 22.91 25.81 0.25
N MET A 82 23.30 25.68 1.52
CA MET A 82 24.68 25.87 1.95
C MET A 82 25.50 24.61 1.68
N VAL A 83 26.54 24.74 0.86
CA VAL A 83 27.39 23.64 0.43
C VAL A 83 28.84 23.86 0.85
N LEU A 84 29.55 22.75 1.01
CA LEU A 84 30.99 22.72 1.19
C LEU A 84 31.66 22.44 -0.16
N VAL A 85 32.55 23.33 -0.60
CA VAL A 85 33.32 23.16 -1.85
C VAL A 85 34.78 22.99 -1.51
N THR A 86 35.42 22.01 -2.13
CA THR A 86 36.88 21.82 -2.09
C THR A 86 37.49 22.04 -3.47
N PHE A 87 38.80 22.26 -3.53
CA PHE A 87 39.51 22.52 -4.77
C PHE A 87 40.62 21.47 -4.92
N ILE A 88 40.55 20.65 -5.96
CA ILE A 88 41.50 19.56 -6.18
C ILE A 88 42.90 20.15 -6.37
N GLY A 89 43.86 19.74 -5.53
CA GLY A 89 45.22 20.27 -5.54
C GLY A 89 45.31 21.78 -5.26
N GLY A 90 44.27 22.37 -4.66
CA GLY A 90 44.18 23.81 -4.42
C GLY A 90 43.95 24.66 -5.67
N ASN A 91 43.58 24.06 -6.80
CA ASN A 91 43.32 24.75 -8.06
C ASN A 91 41.89 25.28 -8.10
N ILE A 92 41.75 26.61 -8.24
CA ILE A 92 40.46 27.29 -8.38
C ILE A 92 39.60 26.77 -9.53
N ASN A 93 40.23 26.27 -10.60
CA ASN A 93 39.57 25.75 -11.79
C ASN A 93 39.16 24.28 -11.65
N ALA A 94 39.46 23.65 -10.51
CA ALA A 94 39.04 22.29 -10.20
C ALA A 94 38.21 22.24 -8.89
N PRO A 95 37.10 23.01 -8.79
CA PRO A 95 36.22 22.95 -7.63
C PRO A 95 35.36 21.68 -7.66
N VAL A 96 35.02 21.16 -6.48
CA VAL A 96 34.07 20.05 -6.33
C VAL A 96 33.24 20.28 -5.07
N ILE A 97 31.92 20.15 -5.20
CA ILE A 97 31.01 20.19 -4.04
C ILE A 97 31.05 18.83 -3.34
N ILE A 98 31.44 18.83 -2.07
CA ILE A 98 31.66 17.60 -1.28
C ILE A 98 30.57 17.30 -0.25
N GLY A 99 29.62 18.22 -0.07
CA GLY A 99 28.52 18.03 0.88
C GLY A 99 27.67 19.27 1.09
N ARG A 100 26.65 19.11 1.92
CA ARG A 100 25.75 20.17 2.40
C ARG A 100 25.87 20.30 3.91
N LEU A 101 25.56 21.48 4.41
CA LEU A 101 25.54 21.76 5.83
C LEU A 101 24.19 22.35 6.21
N TYR A 102 23.64 21.87 7.32
CA TYR A 102 22.53 22.55 7.99
C TYR A 102 22.94 23.95 8.44
N ASN A 103 21.97 24.84 8.52
CA ASN A 103 22.15 26.24 8.90
C ASN A 103 20.92 26.75 9.68
N ASP A 104 20.91 28.02 10.09
CA ASP A 104 19.82 28.56 10.92
C ASP A 104 18.43 28.49 10.22
N PRO A 105 18.29 28.87 8.92
CA PRO A 105 17.08 28.59 8.14
C PRO A 105 16.78 27.10 7.90
N ASP A 106 17.81 26.30 7.61
CA ASP A 106 17.71 24.90 7.21
C ASP A 106 18.17 24.01 8.36
N GLN A 107 17.34 23.91 9.39
CA GLN A 107 17.63 23.11 10.58
C GLN A 107 17.55 21.61 10.28
N PRO A 108 18.34 20.77 10.98
CA PRO A 108 18.23 19.34 10.86
C PRO A 108 16.86 18.85 11.34
N PRO A 109 16.29 17.80 10.73
CA PRO A 109 15.10 17.15 11.26
C PRO A 109 15.39 16.53 12.63
N VAL A 110 14.36 16.41 13.46
CA VAL A 110 14.48 15.79 14.79
C VAL A 110 14.80 14.30 14.63
N ASN A 111 15.93 13.87 15.19
CA ASN A 111 16.38 12.48 15.16
C ASN A 111 17.16 12.16 16.45
N LYS A 112 16.95 10.98 17.03
CA LYS A 112 17.67 10.53 18.24
C LYS A 112 18.94 9.76 17.89
N GLU A 113 19.78 9.53 18.90
CA GLU A 113 20.93 8.62 18.75
C GLU A 113 20.47 7.24 18.28
N LYS A 114 21.26 6.63 17.38
CA LYS A 114 21.00 5.31 16.76
C LYS A 114 19.80 5.24 15.81
N GLU A 115 19.05 6.32 15.62
CA GLU A 115 18.02 6.39 14.58
C GLU A 115 18.64 6.80 13.23
N PHE A 116 18.09 6.27 12.13
CA PHE A 116 18.37 6.74 10.78
C PHE A 116 17.11 7.38 10.19
N LEU A 117 17.23 8.60 9.69
CA LEU A 117 16.12 9.31 9.04
C LEU A 117 16.59 9.89 7.71
N LEU A 118 15.91 9.51 6.64
CA LEU A 118 16.02 10.14 5.33
C LEU A 118 14.68 10.81 5.01
N GLN A 119 14.68 12.14 4.93
CA GLN A 119 13.51 12.93 4.57
C GLN A 119 13.71 13.60 3.21
N HIS A 120 12.67 13.60 2.37
CA HIS A 120 12.76 14.15 1.01
C HIS A 120 13.07 15.66 0.99
N SER A 121 12.37 16.47 1.79
CA SER A 121 12.71 17.87 2.03
C SER A 121 12.52 18.23 3.50
N LEU A 122 13.18 19.31 3.96
CA LEU A 122 13.11 19.75 5.36
C LEU A 122 11.74 20.30 5.77
N LYS A 123 10.92 20.71 4.80
CA LYS A 123 9.61 21.32 5.07
C LYS A 123 8.46 20.35 4.87
N GLU A 124 8.51 19.59 3.78
CA GLU A 124 7.43 18.70 3.36
C GLU A 124 7.96 17.52 2.56
N GLY A 125 7.40 16.33 2.73
CA GLY A 125 7.81 15.19 1.93
C GLY A 125 7.75 13.89 2.68
N GLY A 126 7.81 12.80 1.91
CA GLY A 126 7.91 11.47 2.50
C GLY A 126 9.23 11.26 3.24
N SER A 127 9.24 10.25 4.09
CA SER A 127 10.43 9.88 4.85
C SER A 127 10.64 8.37 4.89
N LEU A 128 11.89 7.97 5.11
CA LEU A 128 12.31 6.64 5.51
C LEU A 128 12.99 6.78 6.86
N LYS A 129 12.44 6.13 7.89
CA LYS A 129 12.99 6.11 9.25
C LYS A 129 13.31 4.68 9.68
N ILE A 130 14.45 4.51 10.35
CA ILE A 130 14.78 3.35 11.16
C ILE A 130 14.91 3.84 12.59
N ASP A 131 14.04 3.37 13.49
CA ASP A 131 14.06 3.79 14.89
C ASP A 131 15.09 3.00 15.73
N THR A 132 15.16 3.31 17.03
CA THR A 132 16.10 2.66 17.96
C THR A 132 15.84 1.18 18.19
N GLU A 133 14.63 0.72 17.90
CA GLU A 133 14.21 -0.68 18.01
C GLU A 133 14.43 -1.44 16.69
N GLY A 134 14.87 -0.75 15.64
CA GLY A 134 15.09 -1.32 14.32
C GLY A 134 13.83 -1.31 13.44
N ALA A 135 12.73 -0.68 13.86
CA ALA A 135 11.53 -0.58 13.06
C ALA A 135 11.78 0.32 11.84
N VAL A 136 11.41 -0.15 10.66
CA VAL A 136 11.53 0.59 9.41
C VAL A 136 10.17 1.17 9.04
N THR A 137 10.08 2.50 8.92
CA THR A 137 8.86 3.20 8.54
C THR A 137 9.08 4.04 7.29
N LEU A 138 8.21 3.87 6.29
CA LEU A 138 8.11 4.70 5.10
C LEU A 138 6.84 5.53 5.17
N THR A 139 6.95 6.86 5.07
CA THR A 139 5.80 7.76 5.06
C THR A 139 5.68 8.52 3.75
N SER A 140 4.46 8.79 3.29
CA SER A 140 4.19 9.71 2.19
C SER A 140 4.29 11.18 2.64
N LYS A 141 4.18 12.11 1.68
CA LYS A 141 4.28 13.56 1.89
C LYS A 141 3.48 14.09 3.08
N ASP A 142 2.25 13.61 3.24
CA ASP A 142 1.30 14.09 4.24
C ASP A 142 1.13 13.10 5.40
N GLU A 143 2.02 12.11 5.52
CA GLU A 143 1.95 11.02 6.52
C GLU A 143 0.68 10.14 6.42
N LYS A 144 -0.10 10.32 5.36
CA LYS A 144 -1.36 9.60 5.12
C LYS A 144 -1.17 8.17 4.62
N ASN A 145 -0.05 7.87 3.99
CA ASN A 145 0.31 6.51 3.61
C ASN A 145 1.55 6.12 4.41
N VAL A 146 1.47 5.03 5.15
CA VAL A 146 2.53 4.57 6.04
C VAL A 146 2.76 3.09 5.81
N VAL A 147 4.00 2.70 5.56
CA VAL A 147 4.42 1.29 5.56
C VAL A 147 5.39 1.09 6.70
N THR A 148 5.14 0.09 7.55
CA THR A 148 5.95 -0.20 8.72
C THR A 148 6.38 -1.66 8.72
N VAL A 149 7.66 -1.89 9.01
CA VAL A 149 8.25 -3.22 9.21
C VAL A 149 8.84 -3.26 10.62
N LYS A 150 8.40 -4.23 11.42
CA LYS A 150 8.86 -4.52 12.79
C LYS A 150 9.04 -6.02 12.95
N ASP A 151 9.70 -6.43 14.03
CA ASP A 151 9.81 -7.85 14.37
C ASP A 151 8.41 -8.46 14.56
N GLY A 152 8.08 -9.46 13.74
CA GLY A 152 6.78 -10.14 13.76
C GLY A 152 5.62 -9.35 13.17
N GLU A 153 5.82 -8.13 12.65
CA GLU A 153 4.75 -7.27 12.14
C GLU A 153 5.14 -6.51 10.85
N LEU A 154 4.26 -6.56 9.85
CA LEU A 154 4.34 -5.76 8.63
C LEU A 154 2.99 -5.07 8.43
N SER A 155 2.97 -3.76 8.20
CA SER A 155 1.73 -3.04 7.91
C SER A 155 1.91 -2.01 6.80
N ALA A 156 0.85 -1.82 6.00
CA ALA A 156 0.72 -0.78 5.01
C ALA A 156 -0.67 -0.15 5.16
N VAL A 157 -0.71 1.11 5.58
CA VAL A 157 -1.93 1.80 5.99
C VAL A 157 -2.09 3.07 5.17
N ASN A 158 -3.32 3.33 4.73
CA ASN A 158 -3.74 4.65 4.29
C ASN A 158 -5.07 5.06 4.94
N GLU A 159 -5.60 6.23 4.60
CA GLU A 159 -6.85 6.76 5.18
C GLU A 159 -8.08 5.84 5.03
N LYS A 160 -8.08 4.92 4.06
CA LYS A 160 -9.26 4.12 3.68
C LYS A 160 -9.04 2.62 3.76
N SER A 161 -7.80 2.18 3.82
CA SER A 161 -7.41 0.79 3.66
C SER A 161 -6.17 0.45 4.47
N GLU A 162 -6.08 -0.82 4.85
CA GLU A 162 -4.97 -1.37 5.62
C GLU A 162 -4.67 -2.78 5.12
N VAL A 163 -3.37 -3.10 5.03
CA VAL A 163 -2.87 -4.46 4.89
C VAL A 163 -1.91 -4.70 6.06
N SER A 164 -2.13 -5.75 6.82
CA SER A 164 -1.26 -6.09 7.94
C SER A 164 -0.98 -7.59 8.02
N VAL A 165 0.25 -7.91 8.39
CA VAL A 165 0.71 -9.23 8.78
C VAL A 165 1.21 -9.11 10.21
N LYS A 166 0.66 -9.91 11.11
CA LYS A 166 1.06 -9.93 12.51
C LYS A 166 1.11 -11.36 12.99
N ASP A 167 2.30 -11.79 13.37
CA ASP A 167 2.58 -13.20 13.66
C ASP A 167 2.14 -14.08 12.46
N ASP A 168 1.25 -15.04 12.69
CA ASP A 168 0.72 -15.94 11.66
C ASP A 168 -0.56 -15.42 10.98
N ASN A 169 -0.99 -14.18 11.28
CA ASN A 169 -2.24 -13.61 10.78
C ASN A 169 -2.01 -12.61 9.65
N ILE A 170 -2.88 -12.63 8.64
CA ILE A 170 -2.90 -11.65 7.54
C ILE A 170 -4.29 -11.00 7.49
N THR A 171 -4.33 -9.67 7.43
CA THR A 171 -5.56 -8.90 7.29
C THR A 171 -5.46 -7.91 6.14
N ILE A 172 -6.48 -7.85 5.29
CA ILE A 172 -6.66 -6.84 4.25
C ILE A 172 -8.03 -6.20 4.48
N LYS A 173 -8.05 -4.90 4.76
CA LYS A 173 -9.26 -4.18 5.11
C LYS A 173 -9.41 -2.93 4.27
N ASN A 174 -10.63 -2.63 3.88
CA ASN A 174 -11.04 -1.30 3.47
C ASN A 174 -12.31 -0.89 4.24
N GLN A 175 -12.91 0.24 3.89
CA GLN A 175 -14.12 0.75 4.57
C GLN A 175 -15.35 -0.18 4.50
N GLN A 176 -15.38 -1.15 3.58
CA GLN A 176 -16.56 -1.97 3.29
C GLN A 176 -16.33 -3.46 3.50
N CYS A 177 -15.09 -3.93 3.43
CA CYS A 177 -14.75 -5.35 3.40
C CYS A 177 -13.47 -5.62 4.17
N THR A 178 -13.44 -6.77 4.84
CA THR A 178 -12.27 -7.31 5.52
C THR A 178 -12.02 -8.74 5.04
N ILE A 179 -10.78 -9.03 4.67
CA ILE A 179 -10.28 -10.36 4.37
C ILE A 179 -9.28 -10.72 5.47
N THR A 180 -9.46 -11.87 6.12
CA THR A 180 -8.55 -12.36 7.15
C THR A 180 -8.07 -13.77 6.86
N LEU A 181 -6.81 -14.04 7.20
CA LEU A 181 -6.20 -15.36 7.27
C LEU A 181 -5.68 -15.54 8.70
N SER A 182 -6.21 -16.51 9.45
CA SER A 182 -5.86 -16.72 10.86
C SER A 182 -5.98 -18.18 11.25
N GLY A 183 -4.91 -18.79 11.76
CA GLY A 183 -4.97 -20.15 12.32
C GLY A 183 -5.49 -21.23 11.36
N GLY A 184 -5.24 -21.07 10.05
CA GLY A 184 -5.74 -21.97 9.00
C GLY A 184 -7.11 -21.58 8.42
N ASN A 185 -7.76 -20.57 8.98
CA ASN A 185 -9.06 -20.08 8.53
C ASN A 185 -8.90 -18.92 7.55
N VAL A 186 -9.81 -18.85 6.57
CA VAL A 186 -9.93 -17.73 5.62
C VAL A 186 -11.32 -17.13 5.77
N SER A 187 -11.43 -15.81 5.91
CA SER A 187 -12.73 -15.11 5.97
C SER A 187 -12.73 -13.92 5.04
N ILE A 188 -13.82 -13.74 4.28
CA ILE A 188 -14.12 -12.52 3.52
C ILE A 188 -15.47 -12.01 4.03
N ASP A 189 -15.48 -10.85 4.68
CA ASP A 189 -16.65 -10.28 5.34
C ASP A 189 -16.86 -8.82 4.91
N ASN A 190 -18.03 -8.52 4.32
CA ASN A 190 -18.43 -7.16 3.97
C ASN A 190 -19.60 -6.63 4.83
N GLY A 191 -19.87 -7.29 5.96
CA GLY A 191 -20.97 -7.01 6.89
C GLY A 191 -22.32 -7.58 6.47
N THR A 192 -22.55 -7.85 5.17
CA THR A 192 -23.81 -8.40 4.65
C THR A 192 -23.66 -9.85 4.18
N CYS A 193 -22.55 -10.15 3.50
CA CYS A 193 -22.20 -11.48 3.01
C CYS A 193 -20.86 -11.90 3.59
N LYS A 194 -20.73 -13.20 3.90
CA LYS A 194 -19.51 -13.80 4.44
C LYS A 194 -19.14 -15.06 3.68
N LEU A 195 -17.86 -15.19 3.35
CA LEU A 195 -17.27 -16.44 2.86
C LEU A 195 -16.20 -16.89 3.85
N ASN A 196 -16.44 -18.02 4.52
CA ASN A 196 -15.54 -18.54 5.55
C ASN A 196 -15.06 -19.94 5.18
N ILE A 197 -13.77 -20.18 5.39
CA ILE A 197 -13.14 -21.50 5.44
C ILE A 197 -12.72 -21.71 6.89
N ASP A 198 -13.32 -22.68 7.58
CA ASP A 198 -13.07 -22.99 8.99
C ASP A 198 -13.32 -24.48 9.24
N GLY A 199 -12.50 -25.11 10.08
CA GLY A 199 -12.64 -26.51 10.46
C GLY A 199 -12.67 -27.50 9.28
N GLY A 200 -12.09 -27.14 8.13
CA GLY A 200 -12.13 -27.93 6.88
C GLY A 200 -13.41 -27.79 6.05
N GLY A 201 -14.37 -26.97 6.48
CA GLY A 201 -15.58 -26.64 5.73
C GLY A 201 -15.49 -25.29 5.01
N ILE A 202 -16.39 -25.08 4.03
CA ILE A 202 -16.59 -23.80 3.35
C ILE A 202 -18.03 -23.36 3.56
N THR A 203 -18.22 -22.16 4.12
CA THR A 203 -19.53 -21.55 4.36
C THR A 203 -19.66 -20.28 3.54
N LEU A 204 -20.72 -20.19 2.73
CA LEU A 204 -21.12 -18.96 2.05
C LEU A 204 -22.46 -18.49 2.65
N ASP A 205 -22.42 -17.41 3.41
CA ASP A 205 -23.59 -16.76 4.01
C ASP A 205 -23.89 -15.48 3.24
N ALA A 206 -25.03 -15.43 2.53
CA ALA A 206 -25.48 -14.25 1.81
C ALA A 206 -26.51 -13.41 2.58
N ALA A 207 -26.78 -13.74 3.85
CA ALA A 207 -27.83 -13.14 4.67
C ALA A 207 -29.18 -13.04 3.93
N SER A 208 -29.66 -11.83 3.66
CA SER A 208 -30.92 -11.57 2.93
C SER A 208 -30.76 -11.48 1.40
N SER A 209 -29.54 -11.59 0.89
CA SER A 209 -29.22 -11.54 -0.54
C SER A 209 -29.28 -12.93 -1.17
N SER A 210 -29.44 -12.98 -2.50
CA SER A 210 -29.44 -14.24 -3.24
C SER A 210 -28.02 -14.73 -3.56
N VAL A 211 -27.82 -16.04 -3.47
CA VAL A 211 -26.66 -16.71 -4.08
C VAL A 211 -27.08 -17.16 -5.48
N THR A 212 -26.45 -16.60 -6.51
CA THR A 212 -26.74 -16.95 -7.91
C THR A 212 -25.53 -17.64 -8.55
N VAL A 213 -25.67 -18.91 -8.94
CA VAL A 213 -24.62 -19.66 -9.65
C VAL A 213 -25.06 -19.89 -11.09
N LYS A 214 -24.31 -19.36 -12.05
CA LYS A 214 -24.58 -19.51 -13.50
C LYS A 214 -23.43 -20.28 -14.16
N SER A 215 -23.77 -21.25 -15.01
CA SER A 215 -22.82 -21.99 -15.83
C SER A 215 -23.40 -22.20 -17.23
N MET A 216 -22.58 -22.10 -18.27
CA MET A 216 -22.98 -22.53 -19.62
C MET A 216 -22.91 -24.06 -19.78
N GLY A 217 -22.15 -24.74 -18.91
CA GLY A 217 -22.10 -26.20 -18.82
C GLY A 217 -22.92 -26.73 -17.65
N SER A 218 -22.55 -27.89 -17.10
CA SER A 218 -23.19 -28.43 -15.90
C SER A 218 -22.60 -27.85 -14.61
N ILE A 219 -23.43 -27.73 -13.57
CA ILE A 219 -23.00 -27.52 -12.19
C ILE A 219 -23.16 -28.87 -11.48
N LYS A 220 -22.07 -29.43 -10.96
CA LYS A 220 -22.09 -30.70 -10.23
C LYS A 220 -21.94 -30.43 -8.72
N VAL A 221 -22.89 -30.89 -7.92
CA VAL A 221 -22.85 -30.85 -6.46
C VAL A 221 -22.85 -32.28 -5.95
N GLY A 222 -21.70 -32.72 -5.42
CA GLY A 222 -21.44 -34.11 -5.03
C GLY A 222 -20.99 -35.02 -6.17
N ASP A 223 -20.60 -36.24 -5.84
CA ASP A 223 -20.16 -37.33 -6.72
C ASP A 223 -20.78 -38.67 -6.32
N ALA A 224 -20.33 -39.78 -6.93
CA ALA A 224 -20.85 -41.12 -6.66
C ALA A 224 -20.66 -41.59 -5.20
N THR A 225 -19.82 -40.91 -4.42
CA THR A 225 -19.53 -41.22 -3.01
C THR A 225 -20.19 -40.25 -2.04
N THR A 226 -20.88 -39.21 -2.54
CA THR A 226 -21.55 -38.22 -1.69
C THR A 226 -22.77 -38.84 -1.01
N GLY A 227 -22.77 -38.85 0.33
CA GLY A 227 -23.85 -39.47 1.10
C GLY A 227 -25.21 -38.78 0.94
N SER A 228 -25.24 -37.44 0.95
CA SER A 228 -26.47 -36.66 0.73
C SER A 228 -26.19 -35.21 0.35
N VAL A 229 -27.10 -34.60 -0.42
CA VAL A 229 -27.17 -33.14 -0.63
C VAL A 229 -28.45 -32.65 0.03
N GLN A 230 -28.35 -31.78 1.02
CA GLN A 230 -29.49 -31.20 1.72
C GLN A 230 -29.74 -29.78 1.20
N LEU A 231 -30.95 -29.53 0.68
CA LEU A 231 -31.41 -28.21 0.26
C LEU A 231 -32.50 -27.77 1.25
N GLY A 232 -32.21 -26.77 2.08
CA GLY A 232 -33.14 -26.25 3.09
C GLY A 232 -33.88 -24.99 2.62
N GLY A 233 -35.14 -24.84 3.03
CA GLY A 233 -35.95 -23.64 2.79
C GLY A 233 -37.45 -23.95 2.80
N ARG A 234 -38.25 -23.06 3.38
CA ARG A 234 -39.72 -23.14 3.28
C ARG A 234 -40.11 -22.71 1.87
N MET A 235 -40.41 -23.67 1.01
CA MET A 235 -40.97 -23.41 -0.31
C MET A 235 -42.26 -22.58 -0.16
N PRO A 236 -42.33 -21.35 -0.71
CA PRO A 236 -43.55 -20.55 -0.63
C PRO A 236 -44.60 -21.14 -1.57
N GLY A 237 -45.38 -22.11 -1.07
CA GLY A 237 -46.61 -22.61 -1.68
C GLY A 237 -46.46 -23.92 -2.46
N ASN A 238 -47.12 -24.97 -1.96
CA ASN A 238 -47.63 -26.15 -2.67
C ASN A 238 -46.81 -26.73 -3.84
N ALA A 239 -45.47 -26.83 -3.78
CA ALA A 239 -44.82 -27.78 -4.68
C ALA A 239 -44.84 -29.15 -4.01
N VAL A 240 -45.86 -29.90 -4.37
CA VAL A 240 -45.70 -31.34 -4.50
C VAL A 240 -44.67 -31.52 -5.61
N ALA A 241 -43.45 -31.96 -5.27
CA ALA A 241 -42.41 -32.26 -6.26
C ALA A 241 -42.81 -33.48 -7.10
N ASP A 242 -42.21 -33.65 -8.28
CA ASP A 242 -42.38 -34.89 -9.06
C ASP A 242 -41.97 -36.09 -8.18
N ASN A 243 -42.85 -37.09 -8.03
CA ASN A 243 -42.80 -38.23 -7.09
C ASN A 243 -43.15 -38.02 -5.61
N ASP A 244 -43.57 -36.83 -5.16
CA ASP A 244 -44.14 -36.71 -3.82
C ASP A 244 -45.51 -37.42 -3.75
N ASP A 245 -45.74 -38.07 -2.60
CA ASP A 245 -46.97 -38.78 -2.30
C ASP A 245 -48.08 -37.80 -1.89
N ILE A 246 -49.13 -37.68 -2.70
CA ILE A 246 -50.33 -36.92 -2.33
C ILE A 246 -51.39 -37.86 -1.78
N ILE A 247 -51.85 -37.58 -0.56
CA ILE A 247 -53.02 -38.24 0.02
C ILE A 247 -54.26 -37.38 -0.28
N LEU A 248 -55.10 -37.82 -1.22
CA LEU A 248 -56.42 -37.20 -1.43
C LEU A 248 -57.42 -37.86 -0.49
N SER A 249 -58.03 -37.05 0.37
CA SER A 249 -59.16 -37.46 1.21
C SER A 249 -60.38 -36.69 0.72
N MET A 250 -61.42 -37.40 0.30
CA MET A 250 -62.71 -36.81 -0.07
C MET A 250 -63.80 -37.31 0.87
N HIS A 251 -64.65 -36.39 1.33
CA HIS A 251 -65.81 -36.68 2.15
C HIS A 251 -67.06 -36.11 1.46
N GLN A 252 -68.11 -36.91 1.37
CA GLN A 252 -69.42 -36.46 0.90
C GLN A 252 -70.34 -36.18 2.09
N HIS A 253 -70.81 -34.94 2.22
CA HIS A 253 -71.95 -34.63 3.08
C HIS A 253 -73.23 -35.12 2.39
N VAL A 254 -73.82 -36.22 2.87
CA VAL A 254 -75.21 -36.53 2.57
C VAL A 254 -76.08 -35.69 3.51
N GLY A 255 -76.88 -34.79 2.95
CA GLY A 255 -77.74 -33.90 3.72
C GLY A 255 -78.73 -34.67 4.60
N ASN A 256 -78.66 -34.41 5.90
CA ASN A 256 -79.61 -34.66 6.98
C ASN A 256 -80.11 -36.11 7.25
N LEU A 257 -79.92 -36.52 8.52
CA LEU A 257 -80.53 -37.63 9.29
C LEU A 257 -79.72 -38.93 9.45
N GLY A 258 -78.78 -38.91 10.40
CA GLY A 258 -78.77 -39.93 11.47
C GLY A 258 -77.81 -41.13 11.39
N ALA A 259 -76.92 -41.24 10.40
CA ALA A 259 -75.94 -42.35 10.36
C ALA A 259 -74.52 -41.91 10.82
N PRO A 260 -73.77 -42.77 11.54
CA PRO A 260 -72.41 -42.45 11.98
C PRO A 260 -71.50 -42.21 10.77
N CYS A 261 -70.73 -41.11 10.81
CA CYS A 261 -69.77 -40.77 9.78
C CYS A 261 -68.67 -41.86 9.71
N PRO A 262 -68.36 -42.43 8.53
CA PRO A 262 -67.27 -43.40 8.41
C PRO A 262 -65.92 -42.71 8.68
N ILE A 263 -65.04 -43.43 9.38
CA ILE A 263 -63.63 -43.05 9.59
C ILE A 263 -62.94 -42.93 8.22
N MET A 264 -62.24 -41.82 8.00
CA MET A 264 -61.46 -41.56 6.78
C MET A 264 -60.43 -42.66 6.55
N VAL A 265 -60.61 -43.45 5.49
CA VAL A 265 -59.56 -44.28 4.91
C VAL A 265 -59.08 -43.59 3.63
N PRO A 266 -57.79 -43.25 3.50
CA PRO A 266 -57.23 -42.73 2.26
C PRO A 266 -57.61 -43.65 1.09
N THR A 267 -58.46 -43.18 0.17
CA THR A 267 -58.97 -44.02 -0.92
C THR A 267 -58.01 -44.09 -2.10
N GLU A 268 -57.07 -43.16 -2.21
CA GLU A 268 -56.08 -43.18 -3.28
C GLU A 268 -54.80 -42.44 -2.88
N LYS A 269 -53.67 -43.13 -3.06
CA LYS A 269 -52.34 -42.54 -3.01
C LYS A 269 -51.91 -42.34 -4.45
N ILE A 270 -51.86 -41.09 -4.89
CA ILE A 270 -51.42 -40.75 -6.25
C ILE A 270 -50.15 -39.92 -6.15
N ASN A 271 -49.24 -40.14 -7.09
CA ASN A 271 -48.07 -39.28 -7.20
C ASN A 271 -48.48 -37.94 -7.85
N SER A 272 -47.61 -36.96 -7.68
CA SER A 272 -47.78 -35.60 -8.20
C SER A 272 -47.99 -35.52 -9.72
N ILE A 273 -47.39 -36.43 -10.49
CA ILE A 273 -47.57 -36.52 -11.95
C ILE A 273 -49.01 -36.94 -12.28
N GLN A 274 -49.52 -37.97 -11.60
CA GLN A 274 -50.89 -38.45 -11.73
C GLN A 274 -51.91 -37.38 -11.32
N ALA A 275 -51.63 -36.61 -10.26
CA ALA A 275 -52.49 -35.52 -9.83
C ALA A 275 -52.56 -34.37 -10.87
N LYS A 276 -51.42 -34.00 -11.46
CA LYS A 276 -51.34 -32.94 -12.48
C LYS A 276 -52.08 -33.33 -13.76
N ALA A 277 -51.99 -34.60 -14.17
CA ALA A 277 -52.72 -35.14 -15.33
C ALA A 277 -54.26 -35.16 -15.14
N ARG A 278 -54.74 -35.29 -13.90
CA ARG A 278 -56.18 -35.22 -13.58
C ARG A 278 -56.76 -33.82 -13.70
N ASN A 279 -55.94 -32.78 -13.47
CA ASN A 279 -56.36 -31.37 -13.57
C ASN A 279 -56.32 -30.80 -14.99
N THR A 280 -55.82 -31.54 -15.99
CA THR A 280 -55.72 -31.11 -17.39
C THR A 280 -56.94 -31.47 -18.26
N LYS A 281 -58.04 -31.97 -17.67
CA LYS A 281 -59.31 -32.20 -18.38
C LYS A 281 -60.49 -31.54 -17.68
N VAL A 282 -60.56 -30.22 -17.71
CA VAL A 282 -61.83 -29.49 -17.60
C VAL A 282 -61.70 -28.23 -18.48
N GLY A 283 -62.70 -27.98 -19.32
CA GLY A 283 -62.79 -26.76 -20.13
C GLY A 283 -63.02 -25.50 -19.30
#